data_AF-A0A1E5IKC7-F1
#
_entry.id   AF-A0A1E5IKC7-F1
#
_cell.length_a   1.000
_cell.length_b   1.000
_cell.length_c   1.000
_cell.angle_alpha   90.00
_cell.angle_beta   90.00
_cell.angle_gamma   90.00
#
_symmetry.space_group_name_H-M   'P 1'
#
loop_
_entity.id
_entity.type
_entity.pdbx_description
1 polymer ?
#
loop_
_entity_poly.entity_id
_entity_poly.type
_entity_poly.pdbx_seq_one_letter_code
_entity_poly.pdbx_strand_id
1 'polypeptide(L)'
;MPQVRSAEETALLKSELLDFKTACKNAAADKNSMNILSYESENNSKFLINNIFKGKAKYNGCNILIGPEGGFENEELEFAKSLGIRTITLGDNILRVKTAAVVASILILNFFKNLK
;
A
#
# COMPACT_ATOMS: atom_id res chain seq x y z
N MET A 1 7.62 -9.85 -37.35
CA MET A 1 7.21 -10.45 -36.06
C MET A 1 8.39 -11.23 -35.50
N PRO A 2 9.07 -10.78 -34.43
CA PRO A 2 9.94 -11.64 -33.66
C PRO A 2 9.08 -12.38 -32.61
N GLN A 3 9.11 -13.70 -32.68
CA GLN A 3 8.57 -14.58 -31.65
C GLN A 3 9.61 -14.85 -30.57
N VAL A 4 9.10 -14.97 -29.33
CA VAL A 4 9.70 -15.59 -28.12
C VAL A 4 11.04 -15.04 -27.61
N ARG A 5 10.95 -14.19 -26.57
CA ARG A 5 11.87 -14.30 -25.41
C ARG A 5 11.05 -14.75 -24.21
N SER A 6 11.13 -16.04 -23.97
CA SER A 6 10.67 -16.73 -22.78
C SER A 6 11.46 -16.27 -21.55
N ALA A 7 10.74 -15.80 -20.53
CA ALA A 7 11.04 -16.00 -19.12
C ALA A 7 12.45 -15.62 -18.59
N GLU A 8 12.83 -14.34 -18.58
CA GLU A 8 14.04 -13.91 -17.84
C GLU A 8 13.92 -12.61 -17.01
N GLU A 9 12.72 -12.05 -16.81
CA GLU A 9 12.54 -10.95 -15.84
C GLU A 9 11.38 -11.22 -14.89
N THR A 10 11.35 -12.43 -14.32
CA THR A 10 10.73 -12.59 -13.00
C THR A 10 11.67 -11.91 -12.03
N ALA A 11 11.49 -10.60 -11.85
CA ALA A 11 12.16 -9.85 -10.80
C ALA A 11 12.11 -10.71 -9.53
N LEU A 12 13.31 -11.07 -9.07
CA LEU A 12 13.56 -11.98 -7.98
C LEU A 12 12.78 -11.47 -6.75
N LEU A 13 11.56 -11.95 -6.57
CA LEU A 13 10.80 -11.83 -5.32
C LEU A 13 11.51 -12.75 -4.32
N LYS A 14 12.66 -12.30 -3.83
CA LYS A 14 13.17 -12.71 -2.53
C LYS A 14 12.20 -12.15 -1.50
N SER A 15 11.04 -12.79 -1.34
CA SER A 15 10.28 -12.61 -0.11
C SER A 15 10.49 -13.85 0.71
N GLU A 16 11.43 -13.76 1.65
CA GLU A 16 11.21 -14.46 2.90
C GLU A 16 9.80 -14.09 3.37
N LEU A 17 8.99 -15.09 3.73
CA LEU A 17 7.65 -14.86 4.23
C LEU A 17 7.78 -13.96 5.48
N LEU A 18 7.32 -12.72 5.35
CA LEU A 18 7.38 -11.74 6.42
C LEU A 18 6.03 -11.69 7.10
N ASP A 19 6.01 -11.78 8.43
CA ASP A 19 4.79 -11.58 9.18
C ASP A 19 4.36 -10.10 9.16
N PHE A 20 3.07 -9.85 9.41
CA PHE A 20 2.47 -8.52 9.39
C PHE A 20 3.18 -7.52 10.30
N LYS A 21 3.55 -7.94 11.53
CA LYS A 21 4.16 -7.04 12.51
C LYS A 21 5.56 -6.62 12.06
N THR A 22 6.33 -7.55 11.52
CA THR A 22 7.66 -7.26 10.97
C THR A 22 7.56 -6.40 9.72
N ALA A 23 6.60 -6.64 8.83
CA ALA A 23 6.34 -5.79 7.67
C ALA A 23 6.03 -4.33 8.07
N CYS A 24 5.18 -4.14 9.08
CA CYS A 24 4.87 -2.80 9.60
C CYS A 24 6.10 -2.10 10.19
N LYS A 25 6.91 -2.82 10.99
CA LYS A 25 8.14 -2.26 11.57
C LYS A 25 9.15 -1.84 10.48
N ASN A 26 9.31 -2.66 9.44
CA ASN A 26 10.20 -2.36 8.31
C ASN A 26 9.70 -1.13 7.55
N ALA A 27 8.40 -1.03 7.28
CA ALA A 27 7.82 0.14 6.64
C ALA A 27 8.04 1.41 7.49
N ALA A 28 7.78 1.34 8.80
CA ALA A 28 7.92 2.46 9.72
C ALA A 28 9.38 2.91 9.95
N ALA A 29 10.37 2.04 9.70
CA ALA A 29 11.77 2.39 9.80
C ALA A 29 12.20 3.43 8.75
N ASP A 30 11.56 3.45 7.57
CA ASP A 30 11.80 4.47 6.55
C ASP A 30 10.90 5.69 6.75
N LYS A 31 11.47 6.72 7.39
CA LYS A 31 10.78 7.98 7.68
C LYS A 31 10.48 8.83 6.43
N ASN A 32 11.13 8.54 5.30
CA ASN A 32 10.94 9.28 4.06
C ASN A 32 9.99 8.57 3.08
N SER A 33 9.41 7.44 3.46
CA SER A 33 8.41 6.72 2.66
C SER A 33 6.99 6.98 3.13
N MET A 34 6.05 6.97 2.18
CA MET A 34 4.62 6.93 2.51
C MET A 34 4.26 5.52 2.97
N ASN A 35 3.91 5.37 4.25
CA ASN A 35 3.47 4.09 4.78
C ASN A 35 1.95 4.06 4.86
N ILE A 36 1.32 3.19 4.06
CA ILE A 36 -0.13 3.10 3.96
C ILE A 36 -0.62 1.66 4.11
N LEU A 37 -1.82 1.53 4.68
CA LEU A 37 -2.52 0.26 4.83
C LEU A 37 -3.92 0.39 4.21
N SER A 38 -4.24 -0.45 3.23
CA SER A 38 -5.56 -0.48 2.60
C SER A 38 -6.56 -1.17 3.52
N TYR A 39 -7.60 -0.45 3.95
CA TYR A 39 -8.63 -1.00 4.84
C TYR A 39 -10.03 -0.66 4.34
N GLU A 40 -10.84 -1.70 4.13
CA GLU A 40 -12.17 -1.61 3.51
C GLU A 40 -13.22 -0.93 4.38
N SER A 41 -13.09 -0.97 5.71
CA SER A 41 -14.05 -0.30 6.59
C SER A 41 -13.83 1.21 6.67
N GLU A 42 -12.75 1.75 6.08
CA GLU A 42 -12.50 3.20 5.99
C GLU A 42 -13.31 3.84 4.84
N ASN A 43 -14.62 3.63 4.77
CA ASN A 43 -15.47 4.07 3.64
C ASN A 43 -15.84 5.57 3.65
N ASN A 44 -14.89 6.44 3.99
CA ASN A 44 -15.10 7.90 3.94
C ASN A 44 -14.03 8.57 3.08
N SER A 45 -14.45 9.56 2.28
CA SER A 45 -13.59 10.46 1.52
C SER A 45 -12.37 10.98 2.29
N LYS A 46 -12.46 11.17 3.61
CA LYS A 46 -11.34 11.58 4.48
C LYS A 46 -10.12 10.65 4.38
N PHE A 47 -10.35 9.36 4.11
CA PHE A 47 -9.31 8.34 4.05
C PHE A 47 -8.78 8.07 2.63
N LEU A 48 -9.19 8.87 1.65
CA LEU A 48 -8.58 8.82 0.33
C LEU A 48 -7.14 9.33 0.39
N ILE A 49 -6.27 8.73 -0.44
CA ILE A 49 -4.83 9.07 -0.49
C ILE A 49 -4.57 10.58 -0.63
N ASN A 50 -5.33 11.27 -1.48
CA ASN A 50 -5.22 12.70 -1.72
C ASN A 50 -5.56 13.57 -0.49
N ASN A 51 -6.36 13.03 0.43
CA ASN A 51 -6.79 13.74 1.63
C ASN A 51 -5.87 13.49 2.82
N ILE A 52 -5.25 12.32 2.87
CA ILE A 52 -4.30 11.94 3.92
C ILE A 52 -2.93 12.58 3.69
N PHE A 53 -2.48 12.61 2.43
CA PHE A 53 -1.19 13.16 2.04
C PHE A 53 -1.43 14.44 1.26
N LYS A 54 -1.24 15.58 1.95
CA LYS A 54 -1.38 16.92 1.38
C LYS A 54 -0.02 17.62 1.36
N GLY A 55 0.22 18.41 0.30
CA GLY A 55 1.41 19.23 0.16
C GLY A 55 2.59 18.53 -0.53
N LYS A 56 3.65 19.29 -0.79
CA LYS A 56 4.86 18.86 -1.52
C LYS A 56 5.86 18.11 -0.61
N ALA A 57 5.38 17.21 0.23
CA ALA A 57 6.29 16.32 0.95
C ALA A 57 7.02 15.44 -0.08
N LYS A 58 8.35 15.56 -0.13
CA LYS A 58 9.17 14.68 -0.96
C LYS A 58 9.25 13.33 -0.27
N TYR A 59 8.40 12.41 -0.71
CA TYR A 59 8.53 11.00 -0.35
C TYR A 59 9.43 10.31 -1.37
N ASN A 60 10.28 9.41 -0.89
CA ASN A 60 11.25 8.69 -1.71
C ASN A 60 10.66 7.38 -2.27
N GLY A 61 9.54 6.94 -1.69
CA GLY A 61 8.83 5.72 -2.03
C GLY A 61 7.51 5.61 -1.27
N CYS A 62 6.82 4.49 -1.46
CA CYS A 62 5.60 4.15 -0.76
C CYS A 62 5.56 2.65 -0.43
N ASN A 63 5.29 2.34 0.83
CA ASN A 63 5.02 1.00 1.31
C ASN A 63 3.50 0.81 1.38
N ILE A 64 3.00 -0.22 0.71
CA ILE A 64 1.58 -0.53 0.62
C ILE A 64 1.32 -1.85 1.33
N LEU A 65 0.54 -1.81 2.41
CA LEU A 65 0.05 -3.00 3.08
C LEU A 65 -1.36 -3.31 2.57
N ILE A 66 -1.54 -4.50 2.01
CA ILE A 66 -2.83 -5.01 1.56
C ILE A 66 -3.21 -6.18 2.47
N GLY A 67 -4.44 -6.15 2.98
CA GLY A 67 -4.94 -7.17 3.89
C GLY A 67 -5.12 -8.53 3.22
N PRO A 68 -5.12 -9.62 4.00
CA PRO A 68 -5.50 -10.94 3.52
C PRO A 68 -6.99 -11.00 3.15
N GLU A 69 -7.46 -12.15 2.67
CA GLU A 69 -8.86 -12.34 2.22
C GLU A 69 -9.91 -12.12 3.34
N GLY A 70 -9.51 -12.23 4.61
CA GLY A 70 -10.35 -11.93 5.77
C GLY A 70 -10.25 -10.49 6.29
N GLY A 71 -9.50 -9.61 5.62
CA GLY A 71 -9.23 -8.26 6.11
C GLY A 71 -8.21 -8.23 7.25
N PHE A 72 -8.14 -7.08 7.94
CA PHE A 72 -7.28 -6.88 9.11
C PHE A 72 -8.10 -6.93 10.39
N GLU A 73 -7.51 -7.50 11.44
CA GLU A 73 -8.07 -7.43 12.79
C GLU A 73 -7.89 -6.02 13.39
N ASN A 74 -8.71 -5.66 14.38
CA ASN A 74 -8.63 -4.33 15.00
C ASN A 74 -7.26 -4.10 15.66
N GLU A 75 -6.70 -5.14 16.28
CA GLU A 75 -5.39 -5.14 16.92
C GLU A 75 -4.26 -4.89 15.90
N GLU A 76 -4.40 -5.41 14.68
CA GLU A 76 -3.45 -5.18 13.58
C GLU A 76 -3.51 -3.73 13.09
N LEU A 77 -4.71 -3.19 12.96
CA LEU A 77 -4.93 -1.79 12.57
C LEU A 77 -4.40 -0.81 13.61
N GLU A 78 -4.68 -1.07 14.89
CA GLU A 78 -4.14 -0.28 16.00
C GLU A 78 -2.61 -0.35 16.04
N PHE A 79 -2.04 -1.54 15.85
CA PHE A 79 -0.59 -1.71 15.77
C PHE A 79 0.02 -0.90 14.62
N ALA A 80 -0.53 -0.99 13.41
CA ALA A 80 -0.06 -0.23 12.26
C ALA A 80 -0.17 1.28 12.50
N LYS A 81 -1.32 1.76 13.01
CA LYS A 81 -1.55 3.17 13.35
C LYS A 81 -0.55 3.68 14.40
N SER A 82 -0.22 2.85 15.40
CA SER A 82 0.78 3.19 16.44
C SER A 82 2.18 3.42 15.88
N LEU A 83 2.50 2.80 14.74
CA LEU A 83 3.76 2.95 14.00
C LEU A 83 3.71 4.11 12.98
N GLY A 84 2.63 4.89 12.94
CA GLY A 84 2.46 6.00 11.99
C GLY A 84 2.04 5.55 10.59
N ILE A 85 1.68 4.29 10.39
CA ILE A 85 1.13 3.80 9.13
C ILE A 85 -0.30 4.32 9.01
N ARG A 86 -0.63 4.92 7.85
CA ARG A 86 -1.94 5.55 7.64
C ARG A 86 -2.88 4.60 6.92
N THR A 87 -4.07 4.41 7.49
CA THR A 87 -5.13 3.64 6.84
C THR A 87 -5.74 4.44 5.69
N ILE A 88 -5.95 3.79 4.55
CA ILE A 88 -6.57 4.39 3.36
C ILE A 88 -7.72 3.52 2.86
N THR A 89 -8.66 4.15 2.16
CA THR A 89 -9.63 3.44 1.32
C THR A 89 -9.27 3.57 -0.16
N LEU A 90 -9.66 2.56 -0.94
CA LEU A 90 -9.54 2.53 -2.40
C LEU A 90 -10.84 2.95 -3.11
N GLY A 91 -11.83 3.41 -2.35
CA GLY A 91 -13.16 3.81 -2.82
C GLY A 91 -14.27 2.99 -2.15
N ASP A 92 -15.50 3.12 -2.65
CA ASP A 92 -16.69 2.57 -1.99
C ASP A 92 -16.89 1.05 -2.18
N ASN A 93 -16.05 0.42 -3.01
CA ASN A 93 -16.16 -0.99 -3.33
C ASN A 93 -15.20 -1.82 -2.47
N ILE A 94 -15.70 -2.94 -1.95
CA ILE A 94 -14.87 -3.97 -1.34
C ILE A 94 -14.11 -4.72 -2.43
N LEU A 95 -12.79 -4.53 -2.48
CA LEU A 95 -11.92 -5.12 -3.48
C LEU A 95 -11.28 -6.40 -2.95
N ARG A 96 -11.27 -7.46 -3.77
CA ARG A 96 -10.49 -8.68 -3.47
C ARG A 96 -8.99 -8.35 -3.44
N VAL A 97 -8.24 -9.05 -2.60
CA VAL A 97 -6.80 -8.82 -2.30
C VAL A 97 -5.95 -8.46 -3.54
N LYS A 98 -5.99 -9.29 -4.58
CA LYS A 98 -5.20 -9.06 -5.81
C LYS A 98 -5.61 -7.77 -6.54
N THR A 99 -6.90 -7.51 -6.60
CA THR A 99 -7.45 -6.30 -7.22
C THR A 99 -7.10 -5.07 -6.39
N ALA A 100 -7.19 -5.16 -5.06
CA ALA A 100 -6.80 -4.09 -4.15
C ALA A 100 -5.33 -3.71 -4.34
N ALA A 101 -4.43 -4.69 -4.47
CA ALA A 101 -3.00 -4.45 -4.71
C ALA A 101 -2.74 -3.70 -6.02
N VAL A 102 -3.39 -4.11 -7.12
CA VAL A 102 -3.25 -3.43 -8.42
C VAL A 102 -3.83 -2.02 -8.37
N VAL A 103 -5.04 -1.86 -7.83
CA VAL A 103 -5.71 -0.55 -7.73
C VAL A 103 -4.92 0.41 -6.85
N ALA A 104 -4.48 -0.02 -5.66
CA ALA A 104 -3.65 0.78 -4.78
C ALA A 104 -2.38 1.26 -5.49
N SER A 105 -1.67 0.35 -6.18
CA SER A 105 -0.47 0.68 -6.93
C SER A 105 -0.72 1.76 -7.98
N ILE A 106 -1.80 1.64 -8.76
CA ILE A 106 -2.17 2.62 -9.79
C ILE A 106 -2.52 3.98 -9.16
N LEU A 107 -3.31 3.99 -8.08
CA LEU A 107 -3.71 5.22 -7.40
C LEU A 107 -2.50 5.98 -6.85
N ILE A 108 -1.53 5.26 -6.29
CA ILE A 108 -0.30 5.83 -5.74
C ILE A 108 0.60 6.35 -6.85
N LEU A 109 0.78 5.58 -7.94
CA LEU A 109 1.54 6.03 -9.11
C LEU A 109 0.94 7.32 -9.69
N ASN A 110 -0.40 7.40 -9.79
CA ASN A 110 -1.08 8.60 -10.24
C ASN A 110 -0.90 9.76 -9.25
N PHE A 111 -1.03 9.50 -7.95
CA PHE A 111 -0.80 10.50 -6.91
C PHE A 111 0.62 11.11 -6.99
N PHE A 112 1.65 10.27 -7.10
CA PHE A 112 3.04 10.74 -7.25
C PHE A 112 3.30 11.55 -8.51
N LYS A 113 2.62 11.24 -9.63
CA LYS A 113 2.70 12.06 -10.84
C LYS A 113 2.11 13.45 -10.62
N ASN A 114 1.01 13.54 -9.88
CA ASN A 114 0.31 14.81 -9.61
C ASN A 114 0.95 15.64 -8.49
N LEU A 115 1.93 15.11 -7.76
CA LEU A 115 2.71 15.85 -6.76
C LEU A 115 3.83 16.72 -7.37
N LYS A 116 4.22 16.48 -8.64
CA LYS A 116 5.22 17.28 -9.37
C LYS A 116 4.58 18.53 -9.95
#